data_AF-A0A0D6L6M7-F1
#
_entry.id   AF-A0A0D6L6M7-F1
#
_cell.length_a   1.000
_cell.length_b   1.000
_cell.length_c   1.000
_cell.angle_alpha   90.00
_cell.angle_beta   90.00
_cell.angle_gamma   90.00
#
_symmetry.space_group_name_H-M   'P 1'
#
loop_
_entity.id
_entity.type
_entity.pdbx_description
1 polymer ?
#
loop_
_entity_poly.entity_id
_entity_poly.type
_entity_poly.pdbx_seq_one_letter_code
_entity_poly.pdbx_strand_id
1 'polypeptide(L)'
;MTQQINYTALNDFLDNQTDDISSIYLWYEKLSEYDLEGNESPAELETIFHAMKFLMSFSFTAAEELREVAEREAVAMAEKEEAWEEQKIALKEELDTLRERITVSAEAGDSTEAFRAQIDSLREENRELEKTNRDRDREMADLRDRR
;
A
#
# COMPACT_ATOMS: atom_id res chain seq x y z
N MET A 1 16.86 28.87 41.91
CA MET A 1 16.08 28.60 43.14
C MET A 1 16.28 27.13 43.39
N THR A 2 16.90 26.73 44.51
CA THR A 2 17.06 25.31 44.83
C THR A 2 15.68 24.72 45.08
N GLN A 3 15.29 23.71 44.30
CA GLN A 3 14.02 23.02 44.49
C GLN A 3 14.15 22.15 45.73
N GLN A 4 13.33 22.42 46.75
CA GLN A 4 13.33 21.63 47.96
C GLN A 4 12.54 20.33 47.73
N ILE A 5 13.16 19.17 47.96
CA ILE A 5 12.49 17.88 47.79
C ILE A 5 11.54 17.62 48.95
N ASN A 6 10.31 17.24 48.62
CA ASN A 6 9.37 16.70 49.60
C ASN A 6 9.60 15.18 49.73
N TYR A 7 10.43 14.79 50.69
CA TYR A 7 10.78 13.38 50.93
C TYR A 7 9.59 12.51 51.35
N THR A 8 8.57 13.08 52.00
CA THR A 8 7.34 12.34 52.33
C THR A 8 6.61 11.93 51.05
N ALA A 9 6.39 12.89 50.15
CA ALA A 9 5.74 12.62 48.88
C ALA A 9 6.58 11.71 47.96
N LEU A 10 7.91 11.80 48.03
CA LEU A 10 8.81 10.92 47.29
C LEU A 10 8.74 9.48 47.82
N ASN A 11 8.76 9.29 49.14
CA ASN A 11 8.59 7.97 49.75
C ASN A 11 7.20 7.38 49.43
N ASP A 12 6.13 8.18 49.52
CA ASP A 12 4.80 7.72 49.13
C ASP A 12 4.76 7.27 47.66
N PHE A 13 5.46 7.99 46.76
CA PHE A 13 5.58 7.58 45.36
C PHE A 13 6.34 6.26 45.19
N LEU A 14 7.46 6.10 45.90
CA LEU A 14 8.27 4.88 45.83
C LEU A 14 7.57 3.67 46.44
N ASP A 15 6.84 3.85 47.54
CA ASP A 15 6.11 2.79 48.21
C ASP A 15 4.90 2.31 47.40
N ASN A 16 4.23 3.24 46.71
CA ASN A 16 3.07 2.92 45.88
C ASN A 16 3.45 2.37 44.50
N GLN A 17 4.73 2.43 44.09
CA GLN A 17 5.26 1.94 42.79
C GLN A 17 4.28 2.14 41.62
N THR A 18 3.81 3.37 41.44
CA THR A 18 2.73 3.65 40.49
C THR A 18 3.24 3.60 39.05
N ASP A 19 2.51 2.95 38.15
CA ASP A 19 2.76 3.01 36.69
C ASP A 19 2.26 4.31 36.04
N ASP A 20 1.84 5.30 36.83
CA ASP A 20 1.40 6.60 36.31
C ASP A 20 2.60 7.38 35.74
N ILE A 21 2.66 7.40 34.41
CA ILE A 21 3.67 8.12 33.62
C ILE A 21 3.78 9.59 34.06
N SER A 22 2.67 10.24 34.41
CA SER A 22 2.68 11.67 34.80
C SER A 22 3.46 11.88 36.10
N SER A 23 3.23 11.03 37.09
CA SER A 23 3.95 11.04 38.37
C SER A 23 5.42 10.67 38.21
N ILE A 24 5.73 9.71 37.34
CA ILE A 24 7.11 9.31 37.02
C ILE A 24 7.88 10.46 36.38
N TYR A 25 7.31 11.14 35.38
CA TYR A 25 7.94 12.31 34.75
C TYR A 25 8.14 13.46 35.73
N LEU A 26 7.14 13.74 36.57
CA LEU A 26 7.23 14.79 37.60
C LEU A 26 8.43 14.55 38.53
N TRP A 27 8.61 13.32 39.02
CA TRP A 27 9.71 13.01 39.91
C TRP A 27 11.06 12.91 39.20
N TYR A 28 11.08 12.45 37.96
CA TYR A 28 12.27 12.48 37.11
C TYR A 28 12.78 13.91 36.90
N GLU A 29 11.91 14.83 36.49
CA GLU A 29 12.26 16.24 36.27
C GLU A 29 12.81 16.86 37.56
N LYS A 30 12.07 16.73 38.67
CA LYS A 30 12.49 17.24 39.99
C LYS A 30 13.84 16.70 40.45
N LEU A 31 14.08 15.40 40.32
CA LEU A 31 15.33 14.77 40.76
C LEU A 31 16.50 15.04 39.79
N SER A 32 16.22 15.28 38.51
CA SER A 32 17.24 15.61 37.52
C SER A 32 17.81 17.02 37.69
N GLU A 33 17.00 17.94 38.21
CA GLU A 33 17.38 19.32 38.51
C GLU A 33 17.80 19.53 39.97
N TYR A 34 17.72 18.49 40.81
CA TYR A 34 18.09 18.56 42.21
C TYR A 34 19.60 18.45 42.39
N ASP A 35 20.20 19.55 42.83
CA ASP A 35 21.59 19.59 43.28
C ASP A 35 21.66 19.30 44.78
N LEU A 36 22.56 18.38 45.16
CA LEU A 36 22.85 18.08 46.56
C LEU A 36 23.46 19.32 47.24
N GLU A 37 22.81 19.82 48.28
CA GLU A 37 23.27 20.99 49.05
C GLU A 37 24.33 20.62 50.10
N GLY A 38 24.53 19.31 50.35
CA GLY A 38 25.47 18.78 51.33
C GLY A 38 25.00 18.91 52.78
N ASN A 39 23.75 19.30 52.98
CA ASN A 39 23.06 19.39 54.27
C ASN A 39 22.09 18.22 54.51
N GLU A 40 21.96 17.32 53.53
CA GLU A 40 21.04 16.18 53.57
C GLU A 40 21.50 15.14 54.60
N SER A 41 20.53 14.57 55.30
CA SER A 41 20.76 13.43 56.18
C SER A 41 21.05 12.15 55.37
N PRO A 42 21.73 11.15 55.96
CA PRO A 42 21.97 9.88 55.29
C PRO A 42 20.70 9.18 54.78
N ALA A 43 19.58 9.30 55.50
CA ALA A 43 18.30 8.71 55.10
C ALA A 43 17.69 9.41 53.87
N GLU A 44 17.85 10.73 53.77
CA GLU A 44 17.41 11.51 52.61
C GLU A 44 18.23 11.16 51.36
N LEU A 45 19.55 10.99 51.53
CA LEU A 45 20.43 10.52 50.45
C LEU A 45 20.06 9.12 49.97
N GLU A 46 19.74 8.21 50.87
CA GLU A 46 19.29 6.86 50.53
C GLU A 46 17.96 6.90 49.75
N THR A 47 17.02 7.75 50.17
CA THR A 47 15.74 7.95 49.50
C THR A 47 15.94 8.46 48.06
N ILE A 48 16.79 9.48 47.88
CA ILE A 48 17.12 10.03 46.55
C ILE A 48 17.74 8.95 45.67
N PHE A 49 18.71 8.20 46.19
CA PHE A 49 19.38 7.15 45.43
C PHE A 49 18.42 6.03 45.02
N HIS A 50 17.51 5.63 45.92
CA HIS A 50 16.48 4.65 45.63
C HIS A 50 15.54 5.14 44.53
N ALA A 51 15.10 6.41 44.62
CA ALA A 51 14.24 7.02 43.61
C ALA A 51 14.90 7.09 42.23
N MET A 52 16.15 7.55 42.16
CA MET A 52 16.90 7.61 40.90
C MET A 52 17.04 6.23 40.26
N LYS A 53 17.31 5.19 41.05
CA LYS A 53 17.40 3.81 40.56
C LYS A 53 16.06 3.32 40.00
N PHE A 54 14.96 3.58 40.70
CA PHE A 54 13.61 3.23 40.25
C PHE A 54 13.27 3.91 38.92
N LEU A 55 13.45 5.23 38.84
CA LEU A 55 13.14 6.01 37.63
C LEU A 55 14.01 5.60 36.44
N MET A 56 15.29 5.29 36.66
CA MET A 56 16.19 4.81 35.62
C MET A 56 15.79 3.41 35.12
N SER A 57 15.28 2.53 35.99
CA SER A 57 14.74 1.24 35.55
C SER A 57 13.48 1.41 34.71
N PHE A 58 12.60 2.34 35.06
CA PHE A 58 11.39 2.61 34.30
C PHE A 58 11.70 3.20 32.91
N SER A 59 12.61 4.16 32.81
CA SER A 59 12.99 4.74 31.51
C SER A 59 13.64 3.73 30.58
N PHE A 60 14.43 2.80 31.12
CA PHE A 60 14.99 1.69 30.36
C PHE A 60 13.90 0.76 29.83
N THR A 61 12.94 0.35 30.67
CA THR A 61 11.82 -0.51 30.26
C THR A 61 10.97 0.16 29.19
N ALA A 62 10.60 1.43 29.37
CA ALA A 62 9.77 2.16 28.39
C ALA A 62 10.48 2.34 27.04
N ALA A 63 11.79 2.64 27.06
CA ALA A 63 12.58 2.76 25.83
C ALA A 63 12.70 1.41 25.10
N GLU A 64 12.85 0.31 25.85
CA GLU A 64 12.94 -1.03 25.30
C GLU A 64 11.60 -1.51 24.73
N GLU A 65 10.48 -1.27 25.43
CA GLU A 65 9.14 -1.56 24.93
C GLU A 65 8.81 -0.78 23.65
N LEU A 66 9.17 0.51 23.59
CA LEU A 66 9.03 1.32 22.38
C LEU A 66 9.89 0.79 21.23
N ARG A 67 11.12 0.34 21.52
CA ARG A 67 12.00 -0.28 20.53
C ARG A 67 11.39 -1.57 19.99
N GLU A 68 10.86 -2.42 20.87
CA GLU A 68 10.24 -3.68 20.48
C GLU A 68 8.98 -3.45 19.62
N VAL A 69 8.15 -2.47 19.97
CA VAL A 69 6.98 -2.07 19.17
C VAL A 69 7.43 -1.55 17.80
N ALA A 70 8.43 -0.67 17.75
CA ALA A 70 8.94 -0.14 16.48
C ALA A 70 9.55 -1.24 15.59
N GLU A 71 10.28 -2.19 16.16
CA GLU A 71 10.82 -3.35 15.44
C GLU A 71 9.68 -4.23 14.88
N ARG A 72 8.64 -4.53 15.69
CA ARG A 72 7.47 -5.29 15.23
C ARG A 72 6.70 -4.57 14.12
N GLU A 73 6.49 -3.26 14.26
CA GLU A 73 5.82 -2.45 13.25
C GLU A 73 6.63 -2.37 11.95
N ALA A 74 7.95 -2.25 12.02
CA ALA A 74 8.82 -2.25 10.86
C ALA A 74 8.74 -3.58 10.09
N VAL A 75 8.73 -4.72 10.80
CA VAL A 75 8.54 -6.04 10.18
C VAL A 75 7.18 -6.16 9.51
N ALA A 76 6.10 -5.81 10.22
CA ALA A 76 4.74 -5.89 9.68
C ALA A 76 4.55 -4.98 8.45
N MET A 77 5.18 -3.80 8.44
CA MET A 77 5.16 -2.89 7.30
C MET A 77 5.94 -3.45 6.11
N ALA A 78 7.11 -4.07 6.34
CA ALA A 78 7.89 -4.72 5.29
C ALA A 78 7.12 -5.88 4.63
N GLU A 79 6.49 -6.74 5.41
CA GLU A 79 5.64 -7.84 4.89
C GLU A 79 4.47 -7.30 4.06
N LYS A 80 3.85 -6.20 4.52
CA LYS A 80 2.74 -5.57 3.81
C LYS A 80 3.20 -4.91 2.50
N GLU A 81 4.38 -4.30 2.48
CA GLU A 81 4.97 -3.73 1.27
C GLU A 81 5.29 -4.82 0.24
N GLU A 82 5.84 -5.95 0.67
CA GLU A 82 6.08 -7.11 -0.20
C GLU A 82 4.77 -7.61 -0.84
N ALA A 83 3.73 -7.82 -0.03
CA ALA A 83 2.41 -8.25 -0.53
C ALA A 83 1.79 -7.25 -1.52
N TRP A 84 2.00 -5.95 -1.30
CA TRP A 84 1.53 -4.92 -2.23
C TRP A 84 2.31 -4.92 -3.55
N GLU A 85 3.62 -5.13 -3.52
CA GLU A 85 4.42 -5.20 -4.74
C GLU A 85 4.08 -6.47 -5.54
N GLU A 86 3.84 -7.61 -4.88
CA GLU A 86 3.33 -8.82 -5.54
C GLU A 86 1.98 -8.58 -6.22
N GLN A 87 1.01 -7.96 -5.54
CA GLN A 87 -0.28 -7.64 -6.13
C GLN A 87 -0.16 -6.68 -7.32
N LYS A 88 0.72 -5.70 -7.23
CA LYS A 88 0.98 -4.75 -8.31
C LYS A 88 1.60 -5.43 -9.53
N ILE A 89 2.52 -6.38 -9.33
CA ILE A 89 3.08 -7.19 -10.42
C ILE A 89 1.97 -8.02 -11.07
N ALA A 90 1.16 -8.74 -10.28
CA ALA A 90 0.06 -9.56 -10.80
C ALA A 90 -0.95 -8.74 -11.61
N LEU A 91 -1.39 -7.58 -11.10
CA LEU A 91 -2.31 -6.69 -11.82
C LEU A 91 -1.70 -6.13 -13.10
N LYS A 92 -0.39 -5.88 -13.12
CA LYS A 92 0.31 -5.42 -14.33
C LYS A 92 0.35 -6.51 -15.40
N GLU A 93 0.62 -7.76 -15.01
CA GLU A 93 0.59 -8.90 -15.93
C GLU A 93 -0.80 -9.15 -16.51
N GLU A 94 -1.85 -9.06 -15.68
CA GLU A 94 -3.24 -9.14 -16.16
C GLU A 94 -3.57 -8.02 -17.15
N LEU A 95 -3.13 -6.80 -16.85
CA LEU A 95 -3.36 -5.64 -17.70
C LEU A 95 -2.65 -5.76 -19.05
N ASP A 96 -1.42 -6.26 -19.06
CA ASP A 96 -0.68 -6.51 -20.30
C ASP A 96 -1.31 -7.64 -21.12
N THR A 97 -1.78 -8.71 -20.46
CA THR A 97 -2.52 -9.81 -21.12
C THR A 97 -3.82 -9.31 -21.75
N LEU A 98 -4.58 -8.46 -21.02
CA LEU A 98 -5.81 -7.87 -21.54
C LEU A 98 -5.55 -6.94 -22.72
N ARG A 99 -4.48 -6.14 -22.66
CA ARG A 99 -4.06 -5.29 -23.79
C ARG A 99 -3.72 -6.11 -25.01
N GLU A 100 -2.92 -7.17 -24.85
CA GLU A 100 -2.57 -8.08 -25.94
C GLU A 100 -3.83 -8.68 -26.59
N ARG A 101 -4.77 -9.16 -25.77
CA ARG A 101 -6.04 -9.70 -26.26
C ARG A 101 -6.87 -8.68 -27.04
N ILE A 102 -6.88 -7.42 -26.59
CA ILE A 102 -7.59 -6.34 -27.30
C ILE A 102 -6.91 -6.06 -28.65
N THR A 103 -5.58 -5.98 -28.70
CA THR A 103 -4.86 -5.77 -29.97
C THR A 103 -5.10 -6.89 -30.97
N VAL A 104 -5.02 -8.16 -30.53
CA VAL A 104 -5.31 -9.32 -31.40
C VAL A 104 -6.76 -9.29 -31.88
N SER A 105 -7.71 -8.94 -31.01
CA SER A 105 -9.11 -8.82 -31.39
C SER A 105 -9.39 -7.68 -32.37
N ALA A 106 -8.63 -6.58 -32.30
CA ALA A 106 -8.76 -5.46 -33.21
C ALA A 106 -8.27 -5.84 -34.63
N GLU A 107 -7.11 -6.51 -34.73
CA GLU A 107 -6.58 -7.03 -36.00
C GLU A 107 -7.51 -8.05 -36.67
N ALA A 108 -8.20 -8.88 -35.86
CA ALA A 108 -9.24 -9.78 -36.35
C ALA A 108 -10.49 -9.04 -36.87
N GLY A 109 -10.82 -7.88 -36.29
CA GLY A 109 -11.90 -7.01 -36.77
C GLY A 109 -11.61 -6.43 -38.16
N ASP A 110 -10.41 -5.88 -38.34
CA ASP A 110 -9.97 -5.27 -39.60
C ASP A 110 -9.93 -6.30 -40.75
N SER A 111 -9.44 -7.50 -40.48
CA SER A 111 -9.46 -8.60 -41.45
C SER A 111 -10.88 -9.04 -41.81
N THR A 112 -11.81 -9.05 -40.85
CA THR A 112 -13.23 -9.38 -41.10
C THR A 112 -13.91 -8.36 -41.99
N GLU A 113 -13.59 -7.06 -41.84
CA GLU A 113 -14.12 -6.00 -42.69
C GLU A 113 -13.58 -6.12 -44.13
N ALA A 114 -12.28 -6.41 -44.29
CA ALA A 114 -11.68 -6.66 -45.60
C ALA A 114 -12.33 -7.85 -46.33
N PHE A 115 -12.62 -8.95 -45.62
CA PHE A 115 -13.33 -10.09 -46.21
C PHE A 115 -14.77 -9.74 -46.63
N ARG A 116 -15.48 -8.91 -45.86
CA ARG A 116 -16.83 -8.45 -46.23
C ARG A 116 -16.81 -7.62 -47.51
N ALA A 117 -15.87 -6.68 -47.63
CA ALA A 117 -15.72 -5.87 -48.84
C ALA A 117 -15.43 -6.74 -50.08
N GLN A 118 -14.59 -7.78 -49.94
CA GLN A 118 -14.32 -8.71 -51.04
C GLN A 118 -15.56 -9.54 -51.42
N ILE A 119 -16.34 -10.00 -50.44
CA ILE A 119 -17.60 -10.72 -50.68
C ILE A 119 -18.58 -9.84 -51.45
N ASP A 120 -18.71 -8.57 -51.07
CA ASP A 120 -19.64 -7.64 -51.74
C ASP A 120 -19.18 -7.33 -53.18
N SER A 121 -17.87 -7.15 -53.41
CA SER A 121 -17.30 -7.00 -54.75
C SER A 121 -17.59 -8.22 -55.63
N LEU A 122 -17.40 -9.43 -55.12
CA LEU A 122 -17.67 -10.68 -55.86
C LEU A 122 -19.16 -10.89 -56.13
N ARG A 123 -20.04 -10.44 -55.23
CA ARG A 123 -21.49 -10.48 -55.45
C ARG A 123 -21.91 -9.53 -56.57
N GLU A 124 -21.32 -8.34 -56.61
CA GLU A 124 -21.62 -7.38 -57.67
C GLU A 124 -21.10 -7.84 -59.02
N GLU A 125 -19.89 -8.39 -59.09
CA GLU A 125 -19.34 -8.99 -60.31
C GLU A 125 -20.25 -10.13 -60.83
N ASN A 126 -20.73 -11.00 -59.95
CA ASN A 126 -21.68 -12.05 -60.33
C ASN A 126 -22.99 -11.50 -60.90
N ARG A 127 -23.54 -10.42 -60.33
CA ARG A 127 -24.75 -9.78 -60.86
C ARG A 127 -24.54 -9.23 -62.27
N GLU A 128 -23.42 -8.57 -62.51
CA GLU A 128 -23.09 -8.04 -63.83
C GLU A 128 -22.83 -9.16 -64.85
N LEU A 129 -22.19 -10.25 -64.44
CA LEU A 129 -22.03 -11.44 -65.28
C LEU A 129 -23.38 -12.09 -65.61
N GLU A 130 -24.27 -12.26 -64.64
CA GLU A 130 -25.63 -12.78 -64.87
C GLU A 130 -26.41 -11.90 -65.83
N LYS A 131 -26.33 -10.58 -65.67
CA LYS A 131 -26.99 -9.61 -66.57
C LYS A 131 -26.44 -9.70 -67.99
N THR A 132 -25.11 -9.73 -68.12
CA THR A 132 -24.43 -9.91 -69.41
C THR A 132 -24.83 -11.23 -70.07
N ASN A 133 -24.96 -12.30 -69.29
CA ASN A 133 -25.39 -13.60 -69.80
C ASN A 133 -26.84 -13.56 -70.29
N ARG A 134 -27.76 -12.96 -69.52
CA ARG A 134 -29.16 -12.76 -69.95
C ARG A 134 -29.28 -11.91 -71.21
N ASP A 135 -28.49 -10.84 -71.33
CA ASP A 135 -28.52 -9.98 -72.52
C ASP A 135 -27.98 -10.72 -73.75
N ARG A 136 -26.92 -11.51 -73.60
CA ARG A 136 -26.43 -12.41 -74.66
C ARG A 136 -27.47 -13.46 -75.05
N ASP A 137 -28.16 -14.06 -74.09
CA ASP A 137 -29.21 -15.05 -74.37
C ASP A 137 -30.38 -14.42 -75.15
N ARG A 138 -30.76 -13.17 -74.83
CA ARG A 138 -31.75 -12.40 -75.59
C ARG A 138 -31.28 -12.12 -77.02
N GLU A 139 -30.05 -11.64 -77.20
CA GLU A 139 -29.49 -11.40 -78.54
C GLU A 139 -29.45 -12.70 -79.37
N MET A 140 -29.09 -13.83 -78.76
CA MET A 140 -29.07 -15.13 -79.41
C MET A 140 -30.47 -15.63 -79.79
N ALA A 141 -31.49 -15.31 -78.99
CA ALA A 141 -32.89 -15.60 -79.32
C ALA A 141 -33.38 -14.73 -80.50
N ASP A 142 -33.11 -13.42 -80.47
CA ASP A 142 -33.48 -12.49 -81.55
C ASP A 142 -32.81 -12.86 -82.89
N LEU A 143 -31.57 -13.36 -82.86
CA LEU A 143 -30.86 -13.86 -84.05
C LEU A 143 -31.45 -15.17 -84.58
N ARG A 144 -32.05 -16.01 -83.73
CA ARG A 144 -32.75 -17.23 -84.15
C ARG A 144 -34.09 -16.91 -84.81
N ASP A 145 -34.83 -15.94 -84.28
CA ASP A 145 -36.15 -15.57 -84.81
C ASP A 145 -36.10 -14.81 -86.15
N ARG A 146 -34.94 -14.23 -86.49
CA ARG A 146 -34.72 -13.54 -87.79
C ARG A 146 -34.24 -14.46 -88.93
N ARG A 147 -34.14 -15.77 -88.70
CA ARG A 147 -33.57 -16.75 -89.65
C ARG A 147 -34.63 -17.72 -90.15
#